data_AF-A0A4Q3VPT0-F1
#
_entry.id   AF-A0A4Q3VPT0-F1
#
_cell.length_a   1.000
_cell.length_b   1.000
_cell.length_c   1.000
_cell.angle_alpha   90.00
_cell.angle_beta   90.00
_cell.angle_gamma   90.00
#
_symmetry.space_group_name_H-M   'P 1'
#
loop_
_entity.id
_entity.type
_entity.pdbx_description
1 polymer ?
#
loop_
_entity_poly.entity_id
_entity_poly.type
_entity_poly.pdbx_seq_one_letter_code
_entity_poly.pdbx_strand_id
1 'polypeptide(L)' 'MIRLSEVRREGFAGLTTSFAMVPEVVGFAFVLGVNPRAGLIAAFFVGLITALLGGRPGMISGG' A
#
# COMPACT_ATOMS: atom_id res chain seq x y z
N MET A 1 16.45 1.29 17.42
CA MET A 1 16.28 2.63 18.02
C MET A 1 15.71 3.55 16.94
N ILE A 2 14.41 3.88 17.02
CA ILE A 2 13.72 4.69 16.01
C ILE A 2 14.22 6.13 16.12
N ARG A 3 14.80 6.67 15.05
CA ARG A 3 15.23 8.08 15.01
C ARG A 3 14.06 8.94 14.54
N LEU A 4 13.90 10.14 15.14
CA LEU A 4 12.89 11.12 14.71
C LEU A 4 13.05 11.53 13.23
N SER A 5 14.27 11.50 12.70
CA SER A 5 14.54 11.71 11.27
C SER A 5 13.86 10.67 10.37
N GLU A 6 13.78 9.44 10.86
CA GLU A 6 13.26 8.30 10.11
C GLU A 6 11.75 8.34 10.06
N VAL A 7 11.07 8.76 11.13
CA VAL A 7 9.60 8.91 11.14
C VAL A 7 9.13 9.85 10.02
N ARG A 8 9.84 10.97 9.83
CA ARG A 8 9.55 11.89 8.72
C ARG A 8 9.78 11.21 7.37
N ARG A 9 10.90 10.52 7.19
CA ARG A 9 11.26 9.86 5.93
C ARG A 9 10.30 8.72 5.58
N GLU A 10 9.98 7.86 6.55
CA GLU A 10 9.04 6.75 6.43
C GLU A 10 7.62 7.25 6.12
N GLY A 11 7.19 8.35 6.75
CA GLY A 11 5.91 8.99 6.47
C GLY A 11 5.80 9.51 5.03
N PHE A 12 6.83 10.22 4.55
CA PHE A 12 6.87 10.66 3.14
C PHE A 12 6.99 9.47 2.17
N ALA A 13 7.79 8.45 2.51
CA ALA A 13 7.93 7.24 1.69
C ALA A 13 6.58 6.52 1.54
N GLY A 14 5.85 6.30 2.65
CA GLY A 14 4.53 5.66 2.65
C GLY A 14 3.45 6.45 1.91
N LEU A 15 3.47 7.78 1.99
CA LEU A 15 2.59 8.63 1.18
C LEU A 15 2.87 8.46 -0.32
N THR A 16 4.14 8.48 -0.71
CA THR A 16 4.53 8.40 -2.12
C THR A 16 4.13 7.06 -2.74
N THR A 17 4.33 5.96 -2.01
CA THR A 17 3.95 4.62 -2.46
C THR A 17 2.44 4.38 -2.43
N SER A 18 1.71 4.99 -1.49
CA SER A 18 0.24 4.96 -1.50
C SER A 18 -0.34 5.60 -2.77
N PHE A 19 0.22 6.74 -3.21
CA PHE A 19 -0.20 7.37 -4.46
C PHE A 19 0.18 6.56 -5.70
N ALA A 20 1.35 5.91 -5.69
CA ALA A 20 1.78 5.05 -6.80
C ALA A 20 0.90 3.80 -6.99
N MET A 21 0.34 3.26 -5.91
CA MET A 21 -0.50 2.05 -5.92
C MET A 21 -1.91 2.24 -6.48
N VAL A 22 -2.48 3.45 -6.37
CA VAL A 22 -3.84 3.74 -6.87
C VAL A 22 -4.01 3.39 -8.36
N PRO A 23 -3.16 3.88 -9.29
CA PRO A 23 -3.28 3.53 -10.70
C PRO A 23 -2.98 2.05 -10.98
N GLU A 24 -2.11 1.40 -10.21
CA GLU A 24 -1.77 -0.03 -10.38
C GLU A 24 -2.98 -0.93 -10.09
N VAL A 25 -3.63 -0.73 -8.94
CA VAL A 25 -4.81 -1.50 -8.53
C VAL A 25 -6.00 -1.23 -9.44
N VAL A 26 -6.18 0.02 -9.86
CA VAL A 26 -7.24 0.39 -10.81
C VAL A 26 -6.99 -0.23 -12.18
N GLY A 27 -5.73 -0.24 -12.66
CA GLY A 27 -5.34 -0.91 -13.90
C GLY A 27 -5.56 -2.42 -13.84
N PHE A 28 -5.16 -3.08 -12.76
CA PHE A 28 -5.39 -4.51 -12.54
C PHE A 28 -6.88 -4.85 -12.51
N ALA A 29 -7.69 -4.02 -11.85
CA ALA A 29 -9.15 -4.22 -11.82
C ALA A 29 -9.77 -4.16 -13.21
N PHE A 30 -9.30 -3.25 -14.08
CA PHE A 30 -9.75 -3.18 -15.47
C PHE A 30 -9.33 -4.41 -16.28
N VAL A 31 -8.11 -4.92 -16.10
CA VAL A 31 -7.64 -6.14 -16.77
C VAL A 31 -8.46 -7.37 -16.34
N LEU A 32 -8.82 -7.44 -15.06
CA LEU A 32 -9.58 -8.54 -14.48
C LEU A 32 -11.11 -8.41 -14.70
N GLY A 33 -11.59 -7.31 -15.30
CA GLY A 33 -13.02 -7.04 -15.50
C GLY A 33 -13.80 -6.86 -14.20
N VAL A 34 -13.13 -6.60 -13.07
CA VAL A 34 -13.73 -6.41 -11.76
C VAL A 34 -13.93 -4.92 -11.46
N ASN A 35 -14.86 -4.60 -10.55
CA ASN A 35 -15.09 -3.21 -10.19
C ASN A 35 -13.85 -2.65 -9.47
N PRO A 36 -13.25 -1.53 -9.94
CA PRO A 36 -12.04 -0.95 -9.35
C PRO A 36 -12.22 -0.54 -7.88
N ARG A 37 -13.46 -0.27 -7.45
CA ARG A 37 -13.77 0.00 -6.03
C ARG A 37 -13.45 -1.21 -5.14
N ALA A 38 -13.72 -2.42 -5.62
CA ALA A 38 -13.43 -3.63 -4.85
C ALA A 38 -11.92 -3.86 -4.73
N GLY A 39 -11.16 -3.60 -5.79
CA GLY A 39 -9.69 -3.68 -5.78
C GLY A 39 -9.06 -2.70 -4.80
N LEU A 40 -9.52 -1.45 -4.78
CA LEU A 40 -9.01 -0.43 -3.84
C LEU A 40 -9.29 -0.78 -2.37
N ILE A 41 -10.47 -1.32 -2.08
CA ILE A 41 -10.82 -1.76 -0.73
C ILE A 41 -9.97 -2.96 -0.32
N ALA A 42 -9.77 -3.93 -1.22
CA ALA A 42 -8.91 -5.09 -0.98
C ALA A 42 -7.47 -4.66 -0.69
N ALA A 43 -6.89 -3.79 -1.54
CA ALA A 43 -5.53 -3.29 -1.38
C ALA A 43 -5.35 -2.55 -0.04
N PHE A 44 -6.34 -1.78 0.41
CA PHE A 44 -6.30 -1.13 1.71
C PHE A 44 -6.26 -2.13 2.87
N PHE A 45 -7.15 -3.14 2.86
CA PHE A 45 -7.17 -4.14 3.93
C PHE A 45 -5.91 -5.01 3.93
N VAL A 46 -5.43 -5.43 2.77
CA VAL A 46 -4.18 -6.20 2.64
C VAL A 46 -2.98 -5.38 3.11
N GLY A 47 -2.92 -4.10 2.76
CA GLY A 47 -1.90 -3.16 3.24
C GLY A 47 -1.95 -2.98 4.76
N LEU A 48 -3.14 -2.85 5.35
CA LEU A 48 -3.33 -2.73 6.80
C LEU A 48 -2.90 -3.99 7.55
N ILE A 49 -3.34 -5.16 7.08
CA ILE A 49 -2.98 -6.46 7.66
C ILE A 49 -1.47 -6.65 7.57
N THR A 50 -0.86 -6.36 6.43
CA THR A 50 0.60 -6.50 6.24
C THR A 50 1.39 -5.49 7.06
N ALA A 51 0.89 -4.27 7.26
CA ALA A 51 1.54 -3.28 8.10
C ALA A 51 1.57 -3.70 9.58
N LEU A 52 0.55 -4.42 10.06
CA LEU A 52 0.43 -4.88 11.44
C LEU A 52 1.09 -6.25 11.69
N LEU A 53 0.94 -7.18 10.75
CA LEU A 53 1.33 -8.60 10.90
C LEU A 53 2.49 -9.00 9.97
N GLY A 54 3.01 -8.10 9.14
CA GLY A 54 4.04 -8.39 8.15
C GLY A 54 5.41 -8.67 8.76
N GLY A 55 6.08 -9.71 8.27
CA GLY A 55 7.37 -10.18 8.81
C GLY A 55 8.60 -9.37 8.39
N ARG A 56 8.47 -8.34 7.54
CA ARG A 56 9.61 -7.53 7.06
C ARG A 56 9.26 -6.04 7.06
N PRO A 57 9.97 -5.22 7.86
CA PRO A 57 9.78 -3.77 7.90
C PRO A 57 9.97 -3.14 6.51
N GLY A 58 9.07 -2.23 6.14
CA GLY A 58 9.10 -1.54 4.84
C GLY A 58 8.57 -2.36 3.67
N MET A 59 7.88 -3.48 3.90
CA MET A 59 7.12 -4.14 2.84
C MET A 59 5.91 -3.31 2.44
N ILE A 60 5.72 -3.18 1.13
CA ILE A 60 4.56 -2.56 0.50
C ILE A 60 3.80 -3.71 -0.13
N SER A 61 2.69 -4.10 0.46
CA SER A 61 1.80 -5.09 -0.15
C SER A 61 0.83 -4.33 -1.03
N GLY A 62 0.99 -4.49 -2.33
CA GLY A 62 -0.05 -4.10 -3.26
C GLY A 62 0.02 -4.95 -4.52
N GLY A 63 -1.17 -5.14 -5.08
CA GLY A 63 -1.53 -6.31 -5.88
C GLY A 63 -2.65 -7.07 -5.19
#